data_AF-A0AAD4HF38-F1
#
_entry.id   AF-A0AAD4HF38-F1
#
_cell.length_a   1.000
_cell.length_b   1.000
_cell.length_c   1.000
_cell.angle_alpha   90.00
_cell.angle_beta   90.00
_cell.angle_gamma   90.00
#
_symmetry.space_group_name_H-M   'P 1'
#
loop_
_entity.id
_entity.type
_entity.pdbx_description
1 polymer ?
#
loop_
_entity_poly.entity_id
_entity_poly.type
_entity_poly.pdbx_seq_one_letter_code
_entity_poly.pdbx_strand_id
1 'polypeptide(L)'
;WHQGQVRRWMRDCEDCLQKLFLLYHLGSGQPARGTELAIMCWKNTNIHPRNVYWFSGHLNFVSRYNKTQTNQEKERVISRSMPPEAAPLMIAYLTFV
;
A
#
# COMPACT_ATOMS: atom_id res chain seq x y z
N TRP A 1 4.13 -30.09 -8.12
CA TRP A 1 4.50 -29.05 -7.14
C TRP A 1 4.91 -29.69 -5.82
N HIS A 2 6.07 -29.31 -5.29
CA HIS A 2 6.53 -29.83 -4.00
C HIS A 2 5.88 -29.03 -2.86
N GLN A 3 4.87 -29.59 -2.20
CA GLN A 3 4.02 -28.89 -1.22
C GLN A 3 4.82 -28.22 -0.08
N GLY A 4 5.92 -28.83 0.35
CA GLY A 4 6.81 -28.22 1.34
C GLY A 4 7.48 -26.92 0.85
N GLN A 5 7.87 -26.86 -0.43
CA GLN A 5 8.53 -25.68 -1.02
C GLN A 5 7.52 -24.57 -1.29
N VAL A 6 6.31 -24.92 -1.74
CA VAL A 6 5.20 -23.96 -1.93
C VAL A 6 4.83 -23.28 -0.61
N ARG A 7 4.69 -24.04 0.48
CA ARG A 7 4.43 -23.47 1.82
C ARG A 7 5.57 -22.59 2.33
N ARG A 8 6.82 -22.94 2.02
CA ARG A 8 7.97 -22.08 2.35
C ARG A 8 7.91 -20.77 1.59
N TRP A 9 7.71 -20.81 0.28
CA TRP A 9 7.58 -19.61 -0.55
C TRP A 9 6.43 -18.70 -0.12
N MET A 10 5.26 -19.26 0.24
CA MET A 10 4.15 -18.44 0.76
C MET A 10 4.52 -17.72 2.06
N ARG A 11 5.26 -18.37 2.98
CA ARG A 11 5.76 -17.71 4.20
C ARG A 11 6.77 -16.62 3.88
N ASP A 12 7.68 -16.87 2.94
CA ASP A 12 8.66 -15.88 2.52
C ASP A 12 7.98 -14.64 1.88
N CYS A 13 6.88 -14.85 1.15
CA CYS A 13 6.05 -13.76 0.61
C CYS A 13 5.35 -12.96 1.72
N GLU A 14 4.77 -13.63 2.71
CA GLU A 14 4.13 -12.97 3.86
C GLU A 14 5.14 -12.14 4.66
N ASP A 15 6.32 -12.71 4.93
CA ASP A 15 7.44 -12.03 5.57
C ASP A 15 7.96 -10.83 4.77
N CYS A 16 7.94 -10.92 3.43
CA CYS A 16 8.29 -9.83 2.54
C CYS A 16 7.24 -8.71 2.63
N LEU A 17 5.95 -9.06 2.54
CA LEU A 17 4.85 -8.10 2.63
C LEU A 17 4.85 -7.35 3.95
N GLN A 18 5.11 -8.02 5.08
CA GLN A 18 5.21 -7.37 6.39
C GLN A 18 6.34 -6.33 6.43
N LYS A 19 7.51 -6.65 5.86
CA LYS A 19 8.63 -5.70 5.78
C LYS A 19 8.32 -4.53 4.84
N LEU A 20 7.72 -4.80 3.69
CA LEU A 20 7.27 -3.78 2.74
C LEU A 20 6.23 -2.84 3.36
N PHE A 21 5.30 -3.39 4.15
CA PHE A 21 4.33 -2.61 4.90
C PHE A 21 4.99 -1.67 5.90
N LEU A 22 6.00 -2.14 6.66
CA LEU A 22 6.75 -1.29 7.60
C LEU A 22 7.48 -0.16 6.88
N LEU A 23 8.15 -0.47 5.76
CA LEU A 23 8.85 0.51 4.94
C LEU A 23 7.89 1.58 4.40
N TYR A 24 6.72 1.17 3.94
CA TYR A 24 5.67 2.10 3.54
C TYR A 24 5.17 2.94 4.73
N HIS A 25 4.73 2.28 5.82
CA HIS A 25 4.00 2.92 6.91
C HIS A 25 4.86 3.93 7.68
N LEU A 26 6.15 3.61 7.88
CA LEU A 26 7.09 4.45 8.62
C LEU A 26 7.94 5.33 7.71
N GLY A 27 8.19 4.91 6.47
CA GLY A 27 9.06 5.63 5.52
C GLY A 27 8.34 6.67 4.65
N SER A 28 7.01 6.63 4.55
CA SER A 28 6.25 7.50 3.62
C SER A 28 5.72 8.78 4.27
N GLY A 29 6.46 9.34 5.23
CA GLY A 29 6.07 10.53 5.98
C GLY A 29 5.13 10.22 7.15
N GLN A 30 3.99 10.89 7.24
CA GLN A 30 3.06 10.68 8.36
C GLN A 30 2.37 9.30 8.25
N PRO A 31 2.48 8.44 9.28
CA PRO A 31 1.84 7.14 9.28
C PRO A 31 0.34 7.23 9.03
N ALA A 32 -0.16 6.37 8.14
CA ALA A 32 -1.58 6.31 7.83
C ALA A 32 -2.39 5.84 9.04
N ARG A 33 -3.58 6.39 9.23
CA ARG A 33 -4.50 5.89 10.28
C ARG A 33 -4.96 4.47 9.92
N GLY A 34 -5.36 3.68 10.92
CA GLY A 34 -5.85 2.31 10.69
C GLY A 34 -6.93 2.22 9.60
N THR A 35 -7.86 3.19 9.56
CA THR A 35 -8.92 3.26 8.54
C THR A 35 -8.39 3.58 7.13
N GLU A 36 -7.29 4.31 7.01
CA GLU A 36 -6.65 4.63 5.72
C GLU A 36 -5.81 3.43 5.23
N LEU A 37 -5.22 2.66 6.17
CA LEU A 37 -4.52 1.41 5.86
C LEU A 37 -5.48 0.31 5.39
N ALA A 38 -6.63 0.18 6.04
CA ALA A 38 -7.62 -0.86 5.75
C ALA A 38 -8.18 -0.80 4.32
N ILE A 39 -8.11 0.37 3.69
CA ILE A 39 -8.61 0.61 2.33
C ILE A 39 -7.49 0.63 1.28
N MET A 40 -6.25 0.26 1.61
CA MET A 40 -5.17 0.16 0.62
C MET A 40 -5.47 -0.95 -0.40
N CYS A 41 -5.44 -0.59 -1.67
CA CYS A 41 -5.76 -1.47 -2.78
C CYS A 41 -4.87 -1.13 -3.99
N TRP A 42 -4.07 -2.10 -4.43
CA TRP A 42 -3.22 -1.94 -5.61
C TRP A 42 -3.99 -2.13 -6.93
N LYS A 43 -5.16 -2.78 -6.88
CA LYS A 43 -6.09 -2.93 -8.00
C LYS A 43 -7.49 -2.48 -7.61
N ASN A 44 -8.33 -2.19 -8.60
CA ASN A 44 -9.73 -1.93 -8.36
C ASN A 44 -10.41 -3.21 -7.85
N THR A 45 -11.20 -3.08 -6.79
CA THR A 45 -12.09 -4.11 -6.27
C THR A 45 -13.52 -3.57 -6.26
N ASN A 46 -14.50 -4.45 -6.03
CA ASN A 46 -15.91 -4.02 -5.92
C ASN A 46 -16.16 -3.12 -4.70
N ILE A 47 -15.25 -3.11 -3.72
CA ILE A 47 -15.40 -2.40 -2.45
C ILE A 47 -14.53 -1.14 -2.43
N HIS A 48 -13.29 -1.23 -2.94
CA HIS A 48 -12.31 -0.17 -2.91
C HIS A 48 -11.64 0.02 -4.28
N PRO A 49 -11.58 1.25 -4.81
CA PRO A 49 -10.79 1.54 -5.99
C PRO A 49 -9.29 1.46 -5.68
N ARG A 50 -8.49 1.28 -6.73
CA ARG A 50 -7.03 1.35 -6.64
C ARG A 50 -6.60 2.68 -6.04
N ASN A 51 -5.63 2.65 -5.14
CA ASN A 51 -5.03 3.83 -4.56
C ASN A 51 -3.50 3.86 -4.62
N VAL A 52 -2.88 3.05 -5.48
CA VAL A 52 -1.44 3.04 -5.71
C VAL A 52 -1.13 3.62 -7.09
N TYR A 53 -0.30 4.65 -7.15
CA TYR A 53 -0.02 5.42 -8.37
C TYR A 53 1.46 5.79 -8.50
N TRP A 54 1.95 5.89 -9.73
CA TRP A 54 3.23 6.53 -10.01
C TRP A 54 3.01 8.03 -10.22
N PHE A 55 3.69 8.88 -9.44
CA PHE A 55 3.58 10.33 -9.55
C PHE A 55 4.88 11.00 -9.12
N SER A 56 5.34 11.97 -9.91
CA SER A 56 6.57 12.75 -9.65
C SER A 56 7.80 11.88 -9.32
N GLY A 57 7.96 10.76 -10.05
CA GLY A 57 9.10 9.84 -9.85
C GLY A 57 9.01 8.93 -8.63
N HIS A 58 7.88 8.92 -7.93
CA HIS A 58 7.68 8.12 -6.72
C HIS A 58 6.45 7.21 -6.84
N LEU A 59 6.50 6.08 -6.13
CA LEU A 59 5.32 5.26 -5.86
C LEU A 59 4.51 5.90 -4.73
N ASN A 60 3.25 6.21 -5.01
CA ASN A 60 2.38 6.97 -4.12
C ASN A 60 1.15 6.16 -3.72
N PHE A 61 0.83 6.17 -2.43
CA PHE A 61 -0.40 5.62 -1.87
C PHE A 61 -1.35 6.76 -1.52
N VAL A 62 -2.50 6.78 -2.18
CA VAL A 62 -3.43 7.92 -2.17
C VAL A 62 -4.68 7.55 -1.38
N SER A 63 -4.70 7.87 -0.09
CA SER A 63 -5.88 7.66 0.75
C SER A 63 -6.82 8.86 0.72
N ARG A 64 -8.13 8.59 0.70
CA ARG A 64 -9.17 9.60 0.90
C ARG A 64 -9.57 9.59 2.38
N TYR A 65 -9.50 10.75 3.03
CA TYR A 65 -9.81 10.87 4.46
C TYR A 65 -11.31 11.15 4.68
N ASN A 66 -12.01 10.26 5.38
CA ASN A 66 -13.47 10.37 5.58
C ASN A 66 -13.90 10.99 6.93
N LYS A 67 -13.05 11.07 7.98
CA LYS A 67 -13.55 11.46 9.33
C LYS A 67 -14.15 12.87 9.45
N THR A 68 -13.87 13.77 8.51
CA THR A 68 -14.44 15.14 8.48
C THR A 68 -15.42 15.37 7.33
N GLN A 69 -15.85 14.31 6.64
CA GLN A 69 -16.75 14.41 5.48
C GLN A 69 -18.09 15.06 5.85
N THR A 70 -18.52 14.95 7.11
CA THR A 70 -19.73 15.62 7.62
C THR A 70 -19.58 17.13 7.83
N ASN A 71 -18.35 17.66 7.92
CA ASN A 71 -18.09 19.07 8.28
C ASN A 71 -17.39 19.88 7.17
N GLN A 72 -16.88 19.23 6.12
CA GLN A 72 -16.19 19.90 5.01
C GLN A 72 -16.70 19.34 3.68
N GLU A 73 -17.23 20.20 2.81
CA GLU A 73 -17.77 19.86 1.48
C GLU A 73 -16.73 19.26 0.51
N LYS A 74 -15.45 19.19 0.88
CA LYS A 74 -14.36 18.68 0.04
C LYS A 74 -13.64 17.50 0.69
N GLU A 75 -13.54 16.42 -0.07
CA GLU A 75 -12.77 15.24 0.28
C GLU A 75 -11.27 15.56 0.32
N ARG A 76 -10.63 15.36 1.47
CA ARG A 76 -9.19 15.56 1.61
C ARG A 76 -8.45 14.33 1.10
N VAL A 77 -7.69 14.54 0.03
CA VAL A 77 -6.78 13.54 -0.54
C VAL A 77 -5.43 13.66 0.15
N ILE A 78 -4.91 12.52 0.63
CA ILE A 78 -3.59 12.42 1.25
C ILE A 78 -2.75 11.46 0.41
N SER A 79 -1.66 11.97 -0.16
CA SER A 79 -0.67 11.16 -0.88
C SER A 79 0.51 10.86 0.04
N ARG A 80 0.92 9.59 0.06
CA ARG A 80 2.11 9.12 0.78
C ARG A 80 3.07 8.51 -0.22
N SER A 81 4.22 9.16 -0.40
CA SER A 81 5.26 8.70 -1.32
C SER A 81 6.17 7.72 -0.60
N MET A 82 6.29 6.51 -1.15
CA MET A 82 7.18 5.48 -0.64
C MET A 82 8.64 5.89 -0.85
N PRO A 83 9.56 5.52 0.06
CA PRO A 83 10.99 5.70 -0.17
C PRO A 83 11.43 5.11 -1.52
N PRO A 84 12.19 5.86 -2.35
CA PRO A 84 12.61 5.42 -3.68
C PRO A 84 13.33 4.07 -3.69
N GLU A 85 14.06 3.74 -2.63
CA GLU A 85 14.80 2.48 -2.47
C GLU A 85 13.87 1.29 -2.27
N ALA A 86 12.72 1.52 -1.62
CA ALA A 86 11.76 0.48 -1.30
C ALA A 86 10.67 0.32 -2.37
N ALA A 87 10.44 1.35 -3.20
CA ALA A 87 9.43 1.32 -4.26
C ALA A 87 9.62 0.18 -5.29
N PRO A 88 10.83 -0.13 -5.79
CA PRO A 88 11.05 -1.26 -6.69
C PRO A 88 10.68 -2.61 -6.08
N LEU A 89 10.93 -2.80 -4.78
CA LEU A 89 10.58 -4.02 -4.06
C LEU A 89 9.06 -4.19 -3.95
N MET A 90 8.34 -3.09 -3.66
CA MET A 90 6.88 -3.07 -3.66
C MET A 90 6.31 -3.39 -5.04
N ILE A 91 6.86 -2.78 -6.11
CA ILE A 91 6.42 -3.05 -7.48
C ILE A 91 6.66 -4.51 -7.86
N ALA A 92 7.83 -5.06 -7.54
CA ALA A 92 8.14 -6.46 -7.79
C ALA A 92 7.14 -7.38 -7.06
N TYR A 93 6.86 -7.12 -5.78
CA TYR A 93 5.87 -7.86 -5.01
C TYR A 93 4.49 -7.82 -5.68
N LEU A 94 3.99 -6.63 -6.01
CA LEU A 94 2.67 -6.44 -6.64
C LEU A 94 2.55 -7.04 -8.04
N THR A 95 3.68 -7.30 -8.72
CA THR A 95 3.71 -7.84 -10.08
C THR A 95 3.83 -9.36 -10.10
N PHE A 96 4.64 -9.93 -9.21
CA PHE A 96 5.01 -11.35 -9.26
C PHE A 96 4.29 -12.23 -8.24
N VAL A 97 3.64 -11.65 -7.22
CA VAL A 97 2.94 -12.36 -6.14
C VAL A 97 1.44 -12.09 -6.22
#